data_AF-A6US28-F1
#
_entry.id   AF-A6US28-F1
#
_cell.length_a   1.000
_cell.length_b   1.000
_cell.length_c   1.000
_cell.angle_alpha   90.00
_cell.angle_beta   90.00
_cell.angle_gamma   90.00
#
_symmetry.space_group_name_H-M   'P 1'
#
loop_
_entity.id
_entity.type
_entity.pdbx_description
1 polymer ?
#
loop_
_entity_poly.entity_id
_entity_poly.type
_entity_poly.pdbx_seq_one_letter_code
_entity_poly.pdbx_strand_id
1 'polypeptide(L)'
;MGNSNELICIGLEGTAEKTGVGVITSNGEVLFNKTVIYTPKIQGIHPREAADHHAETFIKLLNEVSGVIPLDKIDLVSFSQGPGLGPSLRVTATTGRALALSLKKPIIGVNHCVSHVEIGKLKTDALDPLTLYVSGGNTQVLAYTGKKYRVIGETLDIAIGNCLDQFARYCNLSHPGGVFVEQYAKEGKKFLKLPYTVKGMDISFSGLLTASMKKYDSNEKIEDVCYSLQETAFSMLTEITERALSHTNKPEIMLVGGVAANDRLKEMLEIMCNEQNVDFYVPEKQFCGDNGAMIAWLGILQYINGKRMDILDTKTIPHFRTDMVDVNWVVKSTENELDILNKKRQIPRHLIGKGAEADILKGRYLEWESITKERIKKGYRTAELDEMIRTRRTVKEARFLSIIKDFSVNSPHIFDIDIENKKITMEYIHGKLLKDLIEEGNLEFCKSIGELIGKMHEGKIIHNDLTTSNFIVNTDAYMIDFGLGKYSDLIEDKAIDLIVLKKSIMSIHYDKFGEIWDKIIEGYSKYGHSELVLQYIKEVEKRGRYL
;
A
#
# COMPACT_ATOMS: atom_id res chain seq x y z
N MET A 1 13.03 40.49 8.31
CA MET A 1 13.08 39.07 8.70
C MET A 1 14.43 38.57 8.23
N GLY A 2 15.38 38.31 9.14
CA GLY A 2 16.71 37.86 8.75
C GLY A 2 16.58 36.55 7.98
N ASN A 3 17.30 36.39 6.85
CA ASN A 3 17.39 35.15 6.11
C ASN A 3 17.55 34.00 7.12
N SER A 4 16.51 33.19 7.30
CA SER A 4 16.68 31.90 7.98
C SER A 4 17.75 31.18 7.18
N ASN A 5 18.90 30.88 7.80
CA ASN A 5 19.99 30.17 7.13
C ASN A 5 19.41 28.93 6.45
N GLU A 6 19.39 28.97 5.12
CA GLU A 6 18.97 27.87 4.28
C GLU A 6 19.87 26.68 4.59
N LEU A 7 19.28 25.60 5.10
CA LEU A 7 20.02 24.39 5.46
C LEU A 7 20.28 23.59 4.20
N ILE A 8 21.54 23.23 3.94
CA ILE A 8 21.89 22.36 2.80
C ILE A 8 22.19 20.94 3.32
N CYS A 9 21.45 19.96 2.80
CA CYS A 9 21.64 18.56 3.17
C CYS A 9 22.14 17.73 1.98
N ILE A 10 23.14 16.88 2.24
CA ILE A 10 23.53 15.80 1.33
C ILE A 10 22.90 14.48 1.78
N GLY A 11 22.35 13.72 0.84
CA GLY A 11 21.67 12.44 1.06
C GLY A 11 22.35 11.30 0.31
N LEU A 12 22.54 10.17 1.00
CA LEU A 12 23.17 8.95 0.48
C LEU A 12 22.15 7.80 0.41
N GLU A 13 21.75 7.44 -0.80
CA GLU A 13 20.91 6.29 -1.09
C GLU A 13 21.77 5.09 -1.50
N GLY A 14 21.55 3.94 -0.88
CA GLY A 14 22.30 2.71 -1.13
C GLY A 14 21.70 1.52 -0.43
N THR A 15 20.39 1.35 -0.55
CA THR A 15 19.60 0.27 0.07
C THR A 15 19.72 -1.06 -0.67
N ALA A 16 19.76 -1.05 -2.00
CA ALA A 16 19.75 -2.25 -2.84
C ALA A 16 20.77 -2.14 -3.99
N GLU A 17 20.33 -2.15 -5.25
CA GLU A 17 21.18 -2.10 -6.45
C GLU A 17 21.59 -0.69 -6.89
N LYS A 18 20.94 0.35 -6.35
CA LYS A 18 21.20 1.74 -6.75
C LYS A 18 22.06 2.45 -5.72
N THR A 19 23.09 3.15 -6.18
CA THR A 19 23.84 4.14 -5.41
C THR A 19 23.41 5.53 -5.85
N GLY A 20 22.85 6.32 -4.93
CA GLY A 20 22.40 7.67 -5.21
C GLY A 20 23.03 8.69 -4.28
N VAL A 21 23.44 9.83 -4.81
CA VAL A 21 23.82 11.01 -4.02
C VAL A 21 23.01 12.20 -4.50
N GLY A 22 22.46 12.95 -3.55
CA GLY A 22 21.69 14.16 -3.84
C GLY A 22 21.97 15.24 -2.81
N VAL A 23 21.87 16.49 -3.24
CA VAL A 23 21.97 17.66 -2.39
C VAL A 23 20.71 18.49 -2.57
N ILE A 24 20.02 18.77 -1.47
CA ILE A 24 18.80 19.56 -1.45
C ILE A 24 18.87 20.60 -0.34
N THR A 25 18.24 21.74 -0.54
CA THR A 25 18.14 22.77 0.48
C THR A 25 16.82 22.68 1.25
N SER A 26 16.71 23.38 2.38
CA SER A 26 15.49 23.39 3.20
C SER A 26 14.28 24.06 2.54
N ASN A 27 14.46 24.77 1.42
CA ASN A 27 13.35 25.31 0.64
C ASN A 27 12.83 24.32 -0.42
N GLY A 28 13.48 23.15 -0.58
CA GLY A 28 13.11 22.13 -1.55
C GLY A 28 13.84 22.19 -2.91
N GLU A 29 14.77 23.12 -3.09
CA GLU A 29 15.62 23.22 -4.27
C GLU A 29 16.63 22.07 -4.31
N VAL A 30 16.64 21.32 -5.43
CA VAL A 30 17.55 20.20 -5.66
C VAL A 30 18.77 20.72 -6.41
N LEU A 31 19.90 20.81 -5.72
CA LEU A 31 21.15 21.34 -6.27
C LEU A 31 21.98 20.27 -6.99
N PHE A 32 21.84 19.01 -6.58
CA PHE A 32 22.47 17.86 -7.23
C PHE A 32 21.61 16.62 -7.03
N ASN A 33 21.47 15.76 -8.04
CA ASN A 33 20.85 14.46 -7.88
C ASN A 33 21.36 13.50 -8.96
N LYS A 34 22.06 12.45 -8.56
CA LYS A 34 22.57 11.44 -9.49
C LYS A 34 22.50 10.05 -8.86
N THR A 35 21.97 9.11 -9.63
CA THR A 35 21.87 7.69 -9.29
C THR A 35 22.61 6.86 -10.32
N VAL A 36 23.39 5.88 -9.84
CA VAL A 36 24.08 4.88 -10.65
C VAL A 36 23.55 3.51 -10.24
N ILE A 37 23.31 2.64 -11.21
CA ILE A 37 22.72 1.31 -11.00
C ILE A 37 23.83 0.26 -11.13
N TYR A 38 23.94 -0.60 -10.12
CA TYR A 38 24.73 -1.83 -10.22
C TYR A 38 24.02 -2.81 -11.15
N THR A 39 24.65 -3.10 -12.29
CA THR A 39 24.21 -4.14 -13.21
C THR A 39 25.02 -5.41 -12.96
N PRO A 40 24.45 -6.46 -12.36
CA PRO A 40 25.19 -7.69 -12.08
C PRO A 40 25.57 -8.43 -13.37
N LYS A 41 26.75 -9.08 -13.37
CA LYS A 41 27.23 -9.91 -14.51
C LYS A 41 26.49 -11.25 -14.61
N ILE A 42 26.05 -11.79 -13.48
CA ILE A 42 25.30 -13.05 -13.32
C ILE A 42 24.04 -12.75 -12.48
N GLN A 43 22.93 -13.46 -12.73
CA GLN A 43 21.59 -13.15 -12.22
C GLN A 43 21.49 -12.97 -10.68
N GLY A 44 20.63 -12.04 -10.26
CA GLY A 44 20.36 -11.71 -8.86
C GLY A 44 21.31 -10.65 -8.30
N ILE A 45 20.86 -9.87 -7.31
CA ILE A 45 21.75 -8.92 -6.63
C ILE A 45 22.63 -9.73 -5.69
N HIS A 46 23.90 -9.95 -6.06
CA HIS A 46 24.85 -10.52 -5.12
C HIS A 46 25.16 -9.47 -4.03
N PRO A 47 24.77 -9.68 -2.75
CA PRO A 47 24.80 -8.61 -1.76
C PRO A 47 26.19 -8.00 -1.55
N ARG A 48 27.25 -8.81 -1.70
CA ARG A 48 28.64 -8.34 -1.59
C ARG A 48 29.08 -7.51 -2.80
N GLU A 49 28.69 -7.91 -4.01
CA GLU A 49 29.10 -7.17 -5.22
C GLU A 49 28.38 -5.82 -5.29
N ALA A 50 27.10 -5.78 -4.88
CA ALA A 50 26.38 -4.52 -4.74
C ALA A 50 27.03 -3.59 -3.70
N ALA A 51 27.51 -4.14 -2.57
CA ALA A 51 28.23 -3.36 -1.57
C ALA A 51 29.57 -2.82 -2.10
N ASP A 52 30.33 -3.65 -2.83
CA ASP A 52 31.60 -3.23 -3.45
C ASP A 52 31.35 -2.13 -4.51
N HIS A 53 30.32 -2.29 -5.35
CA HIS A 53 29.87 -1.25 -6.28
C HIS A 53 29.53 0.05 -5.57
N HIS A 54 28.75 0.01 -4.49
CA HIS A 54 28.40 1.21 -3.71
C HIS A 54 29.63 1.90 -3.15
N ALA A 55 30.61 1.15 -2.65
CA ALA A 55 31.83 1.72 -2.08
C ALA A 55 32.62 2.51 -3.14
N GLU A 56 32.75 1.99 -4.35
CA GLU A 56 33.41 2.68 -5.45
C GLU A 56 32.58 3.87 -5.98
N THR A 57 31.28 3.69 -6.10
CA THR A 57 30.37 4.66 -6.72
C THR A 57 30.13 5.87 -5.82
N PHE A 58 30.01 5.69 -4.51
CA PHE A 58 29.87 6.83 -3.58
C PHE A 58 31.06 7.78 -3.68
N ILE A 59 32.29 7.26 -3.77
CA ILE A 59 33.50 8.10 -3.91
C ILE A 59 33.41 8.96 -5.18
N LYS A 60 33.04 8.34 -6.31
CA LYS A 60 32.88 9.05 -7.60
C LYS A 60 31.81 10.13 -7.51
N LEU A 61 30.63 9.81 -6.98
CA LEU A 61 29.51 10.75 -6.85
C LEU A 61 29.82 11.89 -5.87
N LEU A 62 30.50 11.63 -4.76
CA LEU A 62 30.91 12.68 -3.82
C LEU A 62 31.92 13.66 -4.43
N ASN A 63 32.84 13.15 -5.25
CA ASN A 63 33.75 14.02 -6.02
C ASN A 63 32.97 14.90 -7.00
N GLU A 64 31.97 14.36 -7.69
CA GLU A 64 31.09 15.16 -8.56
C GLU A 64 30.33 16.24 -7.78
N VAL A 65 29.76 15.91 -6.61
CA VAL A 65 29.10 16.90 -5.73
C VAL A 65 30.05 18.04 -5.37
N SER A 66 31.30 17.74 -5.02
CA SER A 66 32.29 18.76 -4.65
C SER A 66 32.61 19.74 -5.78
N GLY A 67 32.41 19.33 -7.04
CA GLY A 67 32.55 20.19 -8.22
C GLY A 67 31.34 21.12 -8.46
N VAL A 68 30.18 20.82 -7.87
CA VAL A 68 28.96 21.63 -7.98
C VAL A 68 28.80 22.54 -6.76
N ILE A 69 29.09 22.02 -5.56
CA ILE A 69 28.88 22.71 -4.28
C ILE A 69 30.08 22.45 -3.37
N PRO A 70 30.69 23.51 -2.79
CA PRO A 70 31.71 23.33 -1.77
C PRO A 70 31.18 22.53 -0.57
N LEU A 71 31.89 21.46 -0.18
CA LEU A 71 31.42 20.53 0.86
C LEU A 71 31.30 21.18 2.24
N ASP A 72 31.99 22.29 2.50
CA ASP A 72 31.89 23.08 3.74
C ASP A 72 30.52 23.77 3.89
N LYS A 73 29.82 24.00 2.78
CA LYS A 73 28.44 24.52 2.76
C LYS A 73 27.39 23.46 3.12
N ILE A 74 27.75 22.18 3.16
CA ILE A 74 26.82 21.15 3.65
C ILE A 74 26.64 21.33 5.15
N ASP A 75 25.39 21.38 5.60
CA ASP A 75 25.03 21.53 7.01
C ASP A 75 24.58 20.23 7.66
N LEU A 76 24.12 19.27 6.85
CA LEU A 76 23.56 18.01 7.32
C LEU A 76 23.90 16.87 6.37
N VAL A 77 24.33 15.73 6.93
CA VAL A 77 24.51 14.48 6.18
C VAL A 77 23.37 13.52 6.50
N SER A 78 22.71 13.01 5.48
CA SER A 78 21.65 12.02 5.63
C SER A 78 21.98 10.77 4.84
N PHE A 79 21.53 9.62 5.33
CA PHE A 79 21.75 8.35 4.64
C PHE A 79 20.56 7.41 4.84
N SER A 80 20.34 6.55 3.85
CA SER A 80 19.35 5.49 3.92
C SER A 80 19.74 4.48 5.02
N GLN A 81 19.05 4.53 6.15
CA GLN A 81 19.29 3.64 7.29
C GLN A 81 18.61 2.27 7.10
N GLY A 82 17.58 2.24 6.26
CA GLY A 82 16.83 1.05 5.86
C GLY A 82 15.43 1.39 5.33
N PRO A 83 14.65 0.39 4.89
CA PRO A 83 15.04 -1.02 4.80
C PRO A 83 15.98 -1.27 3.61
N GLY A 84 16.61 -2.45 3.53
CA GLY A 84 17.52 -2.78 2.44
C GLY A 84 18.50 -3.92 2.74
N LEU A 85 19.36 -4.22 1.78
CA LEU A 85 20.38 -5.27 1.88
C LEU A 85 21.43 -4.89 2.93
N GLY A 86 21.60 -5.73 3.95
CA GLY A 86 22.53 -5.48 5.06
C GLY A 86 23.94 -5.04 4.63
N PRO A 87 24.61 -5.69 3.66
CA PRO A 87 25.90 -5.25 3.15
C PRO A 87 25.87 -3.85 2.51
N SER A 88 24.92 -3.57 1.63
CA SER A 88 24.74 -2.27 0.96
C SER A 88 24.50 -1.15 1.99
N LEU A 89 23.57 -1.37 2.93
CA LEU A 89 23.28 -0.43 4.01
C LEU A 89 24.52 -0.12 4.87
N ARG A 90 25.37 -1.12 5.15
CA ARG A 90 26.58 -0.91 5.96
C ARG A 90 27.59 -0.01 5.25
N VAL A 91 27.75 -0.17 3.94
CA VAL A 91 28.60 0.73 3.14
C VAL A 91 28.03 2.14 3.17
N THR A 92 26.74 2.30 2.88
CA THR A 92 26.05 3.61 2.88
C THR A 92 26.16 4.32 4.22
N ALA A 93 25.91 3.63 5.34
CA ALA A 93 26.05 4.18 6.68
C ALA A 93 27.50 4.54 7.03
N THR A 94 28.47 3.76 6.55
CA THR A 94 29.90 4.03 6.78
C THR A 94 30.36 5.25 6.00
N THR A 95 29.96 5.39 4.74
CA THR A 95 30.19 6.59 3.92
C THR A 95 29.57 7.82 4.58
N GLY A 96 28.31 7.72 5.02
CA GLY A 96 27.61 8.81 5.71
C GLY A 96 28.32 9.24 7.00
N ARG A 97 28.71 8.29 7.86
CA ARG A 97 29.48 8.58 9.07
C ARG A 97 30.83 9.22 8.77
N ALA A 98 31.58 8.69 7.81
CA ALA A 98 32.88 9.23 7.42
C ALA A 98 32.76 10.67 6.92
N LEU A 99 31.77 10.95 6.08
CA LEU A 99 31.50 12.29 5.56
C LEU A 99 31.09 13.26 6.69
N ALA A 100 30.14 12.86 7.55
CA ALA A 100 29.68 13.69 8.67
C ALA A 100 30.82 14.04 9.63
N LEU A 101 31.68 13.06 9.96
CA LEU A 101 32.85 13.26 10.81
C LEU A 101 33.89 14.17 10.15
N SER A 102 34.15 13.98 8.85
CA SER A 102 35.10 14.80 8.10
C SER A 102 34.65 16.27 8.01
N LEU A 103 33.36 16.50 7.77
CA LEU A 103 32.78 17.84 7.69
C LEU A 103 32.46 18.45 9.06
N LYS A 104 32.52 17.65 10.13
CA LYS A 104 32.06 18.00 11.49
C LYS A 104 30.61 18.51 11.50
N LYS A 105 29.74 17.83 10.77
CA LYS A 105 28.32 18.17 10.62
C LYS A 105 27.42 17.07 11.22
N PRO A 106 26.20 17.41 11.67
CA PRO A 106 25.23 16.42 12.12
C PRO A 106 24.93 15.36 11.05
N ILE A 107 24.51 14.19 11.52
CA ILE A 107 24.09 13.06 10.69
C ILE A 107 22.68 12.59 11.07
N ILE A 108 21.88 12.21 10.07
CA ILE A 108 20.59 11.53 10.30
C ILE A 108 20.47 10.29 9.42
N GLY A 109 20.19 9.15 10.07
CA GLY A 109 19.68 7.96 9.40
C GLY A 109 18.18 8.08 9.17
N VAL A 110 17.76 7.92 7.91
CA VAL A 110 16.36 8.07 7.49
C VAL A 110 15.81 6.78 6.89
N ASN A 111 14.48 6.70 6.85
CA ASN A 111 13.77 5.57 6.28
C ASN A 111 13.56 5.78 4.78
N HIS A 112 14.00 4.80 3.98
CA HIS A 112 13.93 4.84 2.53
C HIS A 112 12.50 4.92 2.00
N CYS A 113 11.55 4.18 2.59
CA CYS A 113 10.17 4.17 2.14
C CYS A 113 9.47 5.52 2.41
N VAL A 114 9.68 6.10 3.59
CA VAL A 114 9.16 7.44 3.93
C VAL A 114 9.79 8.51 3.04
N SER A 115 11.05 8.35 2.65
CA SER A 115 11.72 9.27 1.72
C SER A 115 11.01 9.35 0.37
N HIS A 116 10.53 8.22 -0.18
CA HIS A 116 9.71 8.20 -1.41
C HIS A 116 8.43 9.03 -1.27
N VAL A 117 7.76 8.95 -0.13
CA VAL A 117 6.54 9.72 0.12
C VAL A 117 6.83 11.22 0.22
N GLU A 118 7.83 11.61 1.02
CA GLU A 118 8.11 13.03 1.28
C GLU A 118 8.71 13.76 0.09
N ILE A 119 9.57 13.10 -0.71
CA ILE A 119 10.06 13.71 -1.95
C ILE A 119 8.94 13.87 -2.97
N GLY A 120 8.00 12.92 -3.00
CA GLY A 120 6.85 12.99 -3.89
C GLY A 120 5.97 14.18 -3.55
N LYS A 121 5.62 14.33 -2.27
CA LYS A 121 4.87 15.50 -1.77
C LYS A 121 5.55 16.82 -2.11
N LEU A 122 6.88 16.92 -1.92
CA LEU A 122 7.62 18.13 -2.25
C LEU A 122 7.55 18.48 -3.75
N LYS A 123 7.54 17.47 -4.63
CA LYS A 123 7.62 17.68 -6.08
C LYS A 123 6.28 17.73 -6.79
N THR A 124 5.19 17.42 -6.10
CA THR A 124 3.83 17.49 -6.65
C THR A 124 2.91 18.42 -5.84
N ASP A 125 3.41 19.04 -4.78
CA ASP A 125 2.65 19.85 -3.82
C ASP A 125 1.46 19.10 -3.17
N ALA A 126 1.52 17.76 -3.12
CA ALA A 126 0.49 16.95 -2.49
C ALA A 126 0.52 17.15 -0.96
N LEU A 127 -0.64 17.42 -0.37
CA LEU A 127 -0.76 17.79 1.04
C LEU A 127 -0.94 16.56 1.94
N ASP A 128 -1.96 15.75 1.62
CA ASP A 128 -2.34 14.55 2.37
C ASP A 128 -2.69 13.37 1.44
N PRO A 129 -1.74 12.89 0.63
CA PRO A 129 -2.01 11.82 -0.33
C PRO A 129 -2.09 10.44 0.34
N LEU A 130 -3.04 9.62 -0.12
CA LEU A 130 -2.91 8.17 -0.06
C LEU A 130 -1.90 7.75 -1.13
N THR A 131 -0.78 7.20 -0.70
CA THR A 131 0.37 6.94 -1.59
C THR A 131 0.43 5.47 -1.99
N LEU A 132 0.35 5.17 -3.29
CA LEU A 132 0.71 3.87 -3.84
C LEU A 132 2.22 3.84 -4.11
N TYR A 133 2.96 3.10 -3.28
CA TYR A 133 4.39 2.90 -3.43
C TYR A 133 4.70 1.54 -4.08
N VAL A 134 5.18 1.58 -5.32
CA VAL A 134 5.47 0.39 -6.13
C VAL A 134 6.89 0.43 -6.71
N SER A 135 7.73 -0.51 -6.30
CA SER A 135 9.12 -0.64 -6.74
C SER A 135 9.49 -2.11 -6.99
N GLY A 136 10.77 -2.37 -7.27
CA GLY A 136 11.29 -3.73 -7.35
C GLY A 136 11.13 -4.51 -6.05
N GLY A 137 11.25 -3.83 -4.89
CA GLY A 137 11.19 -4.46 -3.57
C GLY A 137 9.93 -4.15 -2.76
N ASN A 138 9.09 -3.21 -3.19
CA ASN A 138 7.94 -2.77 -2.41
C ASN A 138 6.65 -2.71 -3.23
N THR A 139 5.54 -3.04 -2.59
CA THR A 139 4.19 -2.79 -3.09
C THR A 139 3.33 -2.50 -1.87
N GLN A 140 3.06 -1.23 -1.62
CA GLN A 140 2.39 -0.74 -0.42
C GLN A 140 1.43 0.39 -0.75
N VAL A 141 0.31 0.47 -0.05
CA VAL A 141 -0.59 1.61 -0.01
C VAL A 141 -0.41 2.27 1.35
N LEU A 142 0.03 3.52 1.36
CA LEU A 142 0.46 4.25 2.55
C LEU A 142 -0.47 5.44 2.83
N ALA A 143 -0.85 5.65 4.08
CA ALA A 143 -1.59 6.83 4.50
C ALA A 143 -0.97 7.43 5.76
N TYR A 144 -0.91 8.76 5.84
CA TYR A 144 -0.55 9.44 7.08
C TYR A 144 -1.72 9.40 8.07
N THR A 145 -1.51 8.77 9.23
CA THR A 145 -2.48 8.69 10.33
C THR A 145 -1.77 8.43 11.66
N GLY A 146 -2.15 9.18 12.70
CA GLY A 146 -1.57 9.04 14.04
C GLY A 146 -0.05 9.27 14.10
N LYS A 147 0.43 10.34 13.45
CA LYS A 147 1.86 10.74 13.38
C LYS A 147 2.78 9.73 12.68
N LYS A 148 2.24 8.87 11.83
CA LYS A 148 3.00 7.86 11.06
C LYS A 148 2.41 7.66 9.68
N TYR A 149 3.25 7.23 8.73
CA TYR A 149 2.77 6.62 7.49
C TYR A 149 2.45 5.15 7.74
N ARG A 150 1.16 4.82 7.83
CA ARG A 150 0.70 3.44 8.03
C ARG A 150 0.55 2.72 6.70
N VAL A 151 0.90 1.43 6.72
CA VAL A 151 0.67 0.51 5.61
C VAL A 151 -0.78 0.04 5.68
N ILE A 152 -1.61 0.61 4.80
CA ILE A 152 -3.04 0.30 4.68
C ILE A 152 -3.25 -1.00 3.91
N GLY A 153 -2.40 -1.22 2.91
CA GLY A 153 -2.39 -2.42 2.06
C GLY A 153 -0.99 -2.73 1.57
N GLU A 154 -0.66 -3.98 1.33
CA GLU A 154 0.63 -4.40 0.78
C GLU A 154 0.54 -5.72 -0.01
N THR A 155 1.62 -6.06 -0.71
CA THR A 155 1.76 -7.43 -1.24
C THR A 155 1.99 -8.44 -0.12
N LEU A 156 1.36 -9.61 -0.22
CA LEU A 156 1.51 -10.73 0.70
C LEU A 156 2.70 -11.63 0.34
N ASP A 157 3.31 -11.42 -0.83
CA ASP A 157 4.36 -12.29 -1.35
C ASP A 157 5.51 -11.52 -2.02
N ILE A 158 5.42 -11.23 -3.32
CA ILE A 158 6.45 -10.55 -4.10
C ILE A 158 5.97 -9.16 -4.48
N ALA A 159 6.88 -8.19 -4.60
CA ALA A 159 6.55 -6.87 -5.12
C ALA A 159 6.23 -6.93 -6.63
N ILE A 160 5.41 -5.99 -7.10
CA ILE A 160 5.03 -5.93 -8.52
C ILE A 160 6.24 -5.77 -9.45
N GLY A 161 7.24 -4.96 -9.09
CA GLY A 161 8.44 -4.80 -9.91
C GLY A 161 9.18 -6.12 -10.09
N ASN A 162 9.38 -6.87 -8.99
CA ASN A 162 9.98 -8.20 -9.03
C ASN A 162 9.12 -9.22 -9.80
N CYS A 163 7.79 -9.15 -9.70
CA CYS A 163 6.88 -9.99 -10.49
C CYS A 163 7.10 -9.79 -12.00
N LEU A 164 7.13 -8.53 -12.45
CA LEU A 164 7.37 -8.20 -13.86
C LEU A 164 8.78 -8.60 -14.30
N ASP A 165 9.79 -8.34 -13.48
CA ASP A 165 11.19 -8.68 -13.77
C ASP A 165 11.42 -10.20 -13.84
N GLN A 166 10.79 -10.99 -12.96
CA GLN A 166 10.88 -12.45 -13.00
C GLN A 166 10.18 -13.04 -14.21
N PHE A 167 9.02 -12.51 -14.59
CA PHE A 167 8.34 -12.94 -15.82
C PHE A 167 9.19 -12.61 -17.05
N ALA A 168 9.68 -11.37 -17.16
CA ALA A 168 10.53 -10.95 -18.27
C ALA A 168 11.78 -11.84 -18.38
N ARG A 169 12.42 -12.14 -17.24
CA ARG A 169 13.56 -13.06 -17.16
C ARG A 169 13.21 -14.48 -17.63
N TYR A 170 12.05 -15.00 -17.23
CA TYR A 170 11.58 -16.32 -17.66
C TYR A 170 11.42 -16.39 -19.19
N CYS A 171 10.97 -15.29 -19.80
CA CYS A 171 10.86 -15.15 -21.25
C CYS A 171 12.17 -14.73 -21.96
N ASN A 172 13.33 -14.79 -21.27
CA ASN A 172 14.65 -14.38 -21.77
C ASN A 172 14.75 -12.90 -22.21
N LEU A 173 13.95 -12.01 -21.63
CA LEU A 173 14.03 -10.57 -21.85
C LEU A 173 15.09 -9.93 -20.94
N SER A 174 15.61 -8.78 -21.37
CA SER A 174 16.64 -8.03 -20.62
C SER A 174 16.05 -7.29 -19.40
N HIS A 175 16.91 -6.91 -18.46
CA HIS A 175 16.54 -6.03 -17.35
C HIS A 175 16.68 -4.55 -17.76
N PRO A 176 15.80 -3.62 -17.34
CA PRO A 176 14.61 -3.81 -16.49
C PRO A 176 13.44 -4.47 -17.23
N GLY A 177 12.91 -5.54 -16.65
CA GLY A 177 11.90 -6.40 -17.28
C GLY A 177 10.57 -5.71 -17.46
N GLY A 178 10.18 -4.85 -16.51
CA GLY A 178 8.93 -4.08 -16.59
C GLY A 178 8.80 -3.23 -17.86
N VAL A 179 9.91 -2.70 -18.39
CA VAL A 179 9.90 -1.90 -19.64
C VAL A 179 9.53 -2.77 -20.84
N PHE A 180 10.09 -3.98 -20.92
CA PHE A 180 9.77 -4.89 -22.01
C PHE A 180 8.35 -5.44 -21.88
N VAL A 181 7.89 -5.76 -20.66
CA VAL A 181 6.49 -6.19 -20.45
C VAL A 181 5.52 -5.11 -20.96
N GLU A 182 5.77 -3.84 -20.66
CA GLU A 182 4.96 -2.74 -21.16
C GLU A 182 5.00 -2.61 -22.70
N GLN A 183 6.19 -2.76 -23.30
CA GLN A 183 6.35 -2.72 -24.76
C GLN A 183 5.58 -3.85 -25.46
N TYR A 184 5.73 -5.09 -25.01
CA TYR A 184 5.01 -6.24 -25.57
C TYR A 184 3.50 -6.15 -25.29
N ALA A 185 3.10 -5.64 -24.12
CA ALA A 185 1.69 -5.48 -23.76
C ALA A 185 0.95 -4.54 -24.71
N LYS A 186 1.61 -3.51 -25.28
CA LYS A 186 1.01 -2.60 -26.27
C LYS A 186 0.59 -3.31 -27.57
N GLU A 187 1.26 -4.41 -27.91
CA GLU A 187 0.96 -5.22 -29.10
C GLU A 187 0.01 -6.39 -28.81
N GLY A 188 -0.38 -6.59 -27.54
CA GLY A 188 -1.31 -7.63 -27.13
C GLY A 188 -2.73 -7.32 -27.60
N LYS A 189 -3.44 -8.35 -28.08
CA LYS A 189 -4.78 -8.23 -28.65
C LYS A 189 -5.81 -9.07 -27.92
N LYS A 190 -5.38 -10.13 -27.23
CA LYS A 190 -6.24 -11.10 -26.56
C LYS A 190 -5.95 -11.07 -25.07
N PHE A 191 -6.99 -10.82 -24.26
CA PHE A 191 -6.90 -10.97 -22.82
C PHE A 191 -6.96 -12.45 -22.42
N LEU A 192 -5.96 -12.92 -21.69
CA LEU A 192 -5.83 -14.26 -21.16
C LEU A 192 -6.25 -14.23 -19.69
N LYS A 193 -7.18 -15.11 -19.34
CA LYS A 193 -7.67 -15.23 -17.97
C LYS A 193 -6.56 -15.68 -17.03
N LEU A 194 -6.20 -14.79 -16.10
CA LEU A 194 -5.21 -15.02 -15.05
C LEU A 194 -5.86 -14.94 -13.64
N PRO A 195 -5.21 -15.48 -12.60
CA PRO A 195 -5.67 -15.34 -11.22
C PRO A 195 -5.71 -13.88 -10.79
N TYR A 196 -6.80 -13.49 -10.11
CA TYR A 196 -7.00 -12.16 -9.56
C TYR A 196 -7.16 -12.28 -8.04
N THR A 197 -6.10 -11.95 -7.29
CA THR A 197 -6.00 -12.28 -5.85
C THR A 197 -5.87 -11.01 -5.01
N VAL A 198 -7.01 -10.46 -4.60
CA VAL A 198 -7.12 -9.35 -3.64
C VAL A 198 -7.70 -9.89 -2.33
N LYS A 199 -7.11 -9.48 -1.20
CA LYS A 199 -7.60 -9.74 0.16
C LYS A 199 -7.65 -8.40 0.91
N GLY A 200 -8.83 -7.79 0.97
CA GLY A 200 -9.01 -6.50 1.61
C GLY A 200 -8.30 -5.40 0.82
N MET A 201 -7.23 -4.88 1.39
CA MET A 201 -6.33 -3.93 0.72
C MET A 201 -4.96 -4.55 0.40
N ASP A 202 -4.81 -5.86 0.62
CA ASP A 202 -3.61 -6.62 0.31
C ASP A 202 -3.79 -7.43 -1.00
N ILE A 203 -2.69 -7.81 -1.62
CA ILE A 203 -2.63 -8.51 -2.93
C ILE A 203 -1.58 -9.62 -2.94
N SER A 204 -1.70 -10.58 -3.86
CA SER A 204 -0.68 -11.61 -4.09
C SER A 204 -0.40 -11.78 -5.57
N PHE A 205 0.88 -11.73 -5.94
CA PHE A 205 1.34 -11.82 -7.33
C PHE A 205 1.98 -13.17 -7.69
N SER A 206 2.36 -14.02 -6.73
CA SER A 206 3.05 -15.30 -7.05
C SER A 206 2.16 -16.24 -7.89
N GLY A 207 0.87 -16.30 -7.55
CA GLY A 207 -0.10 -17.07 -8.32
C GLY A 207 -0.32 -16.52 -9.73
N LEU A 208 -0.31 -15.18 -9.86
CA LEU A 208 -0.40 -14.49 -11.14
C LEU A 208 0.84 -14.77 -12.00
N LEU A 209 2.04 -14.63 -11.44
CA LEU A 209 3.32 -14.90 -12.10
C LEU A 209 3.40 -16.33 -12.64
N THR A 210 3.11 -17.31 -11.79
CA THR A 210 3.13 -18.74 -12.16
C THR A 210 2.12 -19.03 -13.28
N ALA A 211 0.93 -18.43 -13.22
CA ALA A 211 -0.07 -18.60 -14.26
C ALA A 211 0.35 -17.96 -15.60
N SER A 212 1.02 -16.81 -15.57
CA SER A 212 1.57 -16.17 -16.76
C SER A 212 2.68 -17.00 -17.41
N MET A 213 3.59 -17.57 -16.61
CA MET A 213 4.61 -18.51 -17.11
C MET A 213 3.97 -19.73 -17.79
N LYS A 214 2.95 -20.33 -17.17
CA LYS A 214 2.20 -21.44 -17.77
C LYS A 214 1.52 -21.06 -19.09
N LYS A 215 1.01 -19.83 -19.22
CA LYS A 215 0.43 -19.33 -20.47
C LYS A 215 1.48 -19.18 -21.57
N TYR A 216 2.66 -18.67 -21.21
CA TYR A 216 3.80 -18.60 -22.11
C TYR A 216 4.24 -20.00 -22.58
N ASP A 217 4.38 -20.96 -21.66
CA ASP A 217 4.73 -22.36 -21.99
C ASP A 217 3.68 -23.06 -22.86
N SER A 218 2.42 -22.60 -22.81
CA SER A 218 1.32 -23.11 -23.64
C SER A 218 1.32 -22.53 -25.06
N ASN A 219 2.39 -21.84 -25.47
CA ASN A 219 2.55 -21.18 -26.77
C ASN A 219 1.53 -20.05 -27.05
N GLU A 220 0.97 -19.41 -26.01
CA GLU A 220 0.27 -18.13 -26.22
C GLU A 220 1.31 -17.06 -26.61
N LYS A 221 0.89 -16.07 -27.42
CA LYS A 221 1.78 -14.99 -27.86
C LYS A 221 2.30 -14.21 -26.67
N ILE A 222 3.60 -13.88 -26.67
CA ILE A 222 4.22 -13.14 -25.56
C ILE A 222 3.55 -11.79 -25.35
N GLU A 223 3.10 -11.13 -26.43
CA GLU A 223 2.35 -9.88 -26.41
C GLU A 223 1.04 -10.03 -25.62
N ASP A 224 0.28 -11.09 -25.87
CA ASP A 224 -0.99 -11.39 -25.20
C ASP A 224 -0.76 -11.75 -23.72
N VAL A 225 0.32 -12.47 -23.40
CA VAL A 225 0.68 -12.80 -22.01
C VAL A 225 1.11 -11.54 -21.24
N CYS A 226 1.97 -10.70 -21.82
CA CYS A 226 2.38 -9.43 -21.25
C CYS A 226 1.19 -8.49 -21.01
N TYR A 227 0.33 -8.35 -22.02
CA TYR A 227 -0.91 -7.57 -21.93
C TYR A 227 -1.78 -8.06 -20.77
N SER A 228 -2.04 -9.36 -20.70
CA SER A 228 -2.91 -9.94 -19.68
C SER A 228 -2.32 -9.85 -18.27
N LEU A 229 -1.01 -10.07 -18.13
CA LEU A 229 -0.28 -9.92 -16.87
C LEU A 229 -0.35 -8.47 -16.39
N GLN A 230 -0.04 -7.51 -17.27
CA GLN A 230 -0.07 -6.08 -16.97
C GLN A 230 -1.47 -5.64 -16.55
N GLU A 231 -2.49 -5.91 -17.38
CA GLU A 231 -3.87 -5.50 -17.10
C GLU A 231 -4.39 -6.12 -15.81
N THR A 232 -4.08 -7.40 -15.55
CA THR A 232 -4.52 -8.06 -14.31
C THR A 232 -3.82 -7.48 -13.09
N ALA A 233 -2.49 -7.35 -13.13
CA ALA A 233 -1.71 -6.88 -11.99
C ALA A 233 -2.02 -5.42 -11.65
N PHE A 234 -2.10 -4.55 -12.65
CA PHE A 234 -2.38 -3.14 -12.42
C PHE A 234 -3.83 -2.90 -12.04
N SER A 235 -4.79 -3.67 -12.58
CA SER A 235 -6.16 -3.66 -12.07
C SER A 235 -6.23 -4.04 -10.59
N MET A 236 -5.40 -4.98 -10.12
CA MET A 236 -5.32 -5.34 -8.69
C MET A 236 -4.74 -4.18 -7.85
N LEU A 237 -3.69 -3.52 -8.33
CA LEU A 237 -3.10 -2.34 -7.66
C LEU A 237 -4.09 -1.17 -7.57
N THR A 238 -4.77 -0.86 -8.67
CA THR A 238 -5.76 0.21 -8.72
C THR A 238 -6.94 -0.13 -7.81
N GLU A 239 -7.39 -1.38 -7.77
CA GLU A 239 -8.47 -1.80 -6.87
C GLU A 239 -8.08 -1.61 -5.39
N ILE A 240 -6.94 -2.14 -4.93
CA ILE A 240 -6.58 -1.98 -3.51
C ILE A 240 -6.39 -0.50 -3.12
N THR A 241 -5.93 0.31 -4.07
CA THR A 241 -5.77 1.75 -3.89
C THR A 241 -7.13 2.43 -3.76
N GLU A 242 -8.10 2.06 -4.61
CA GLU A 242 -9.48 2.54 -4.53
C GLU A 242 -10.18 2.10 -3.24
N ARG A 243 -9.94 0.85 -2.79
CA ARG A 243 -10.45 0.34 -1.51
C ARG A 243 -9.88 1.11 -0.33
N ALA A 244 -8.58 1.34 -0.32
CA ALA A 244 -7.90 2.14 0.69
C ALA A 244 -8.34 3.62 0.66
N LEU A 245 -8.62 4.18 -0.51
CA LEU A 245 -9.18 5.53 -0.66
C LEU A 245 -10.57 5.61 -0.03
N SER A 246 -11.43 4.63 -0.30
CA SER A 246 -12.76 4.53 0.30
C SER A 246 -12.70 4.31 1.82
N HIS A 247 -11.69 3.60 2.31
CA HIS A 247 -11.49 3.34 3.75
C HIS A 247 -10.99 4.58 4.50
N THR A 248 -10.06 5.32 3.89
CA THR A 248 -9.36 6.45 4.54
C THR A 248 -9.98 7.81 4.23
N ASN A 249 -10.83 7.92 3.21
CA ASN A 249 -11.43 9.16 2.71
C ASN A 249 -10.41 10.26 2.35
N LYS A 250 -9.20 9.87 1.94
CA LYS A 250 -8.18 10.82 1.49
C LYS A 250 -8.65 11.54 0.21
N PRO A 251 -8.27 12.81 0.01
CA PRO A 251 -8.67 13.57 -1.18
C PRO A 251 -7.72 13.42 -2.38
N GLU A 252 -6.56 12.82 -2.15
CA GLU A 252 -5.43 12.84 -3.08
C GLU A 252 -4.83 11.44 -3.17
N ILE A 253 -4.42 11.04 -4.36
CA ILE A 253 -3.67 9.83 -4.64
C ILE A 253 -2.30 10.24 -5.17
N MET A 254 -1.25 9.63 -4.64
CA MET A 254 0.11 9.83 -5.16
C MET A 254 0.74 8.48 -5.53
N LEU A 255 1.35 8.40 -6.71
CA LEU A 255 2.06 7.20 -7.18
C LEU A 255 3.57 7.45 -7.12
N VAL A 256 4.29 6.60 -6.39
CA VAL A 256 5.76 6.70 -6.21
C VAL A 256 6.43 5.34 -6.36
N GLY A 257 7.77 5.34 -6.51
CA GLY A 257 8.57 4.15 -6.72
C GLY A 257 8.89 3.88 -8.19
N GLY A 258 9.79 2.92 -8.44
CA GLY A 258 10.31 2.66 -9.79
C GLY A 258 9.24 2.23 -10.82
N VAL A 259 8.15 1.59 -10.38
CA VAL A 259 7.05 1.16 -11.26
C VAL A 259 6.11 2.31 -11.60
N ALA A 260 6.21 3.45 -10.90
CA ALA A 260 5.47 4.68 -11.23
C ALA A 260 5.80 5.22 -12.63
N ALA A 261 6.93 4.81 -13.22
CA ALA A 261 7.31 5.19 -14.57
C ALA A 261 6.50 4.51 -15.68
N ASN A 262 5.73 3.45 -15.37
CA ASN A 262 4.92 2.74 -16.36
C ASN A 262 3.68 3.56 -16.75
N ASP A 263 3.47 3.77 -18.05
CA ASP A 263 2.41 4.66 -18.53
C ASP A 263 1.02 4.08 -18.33
N ARG A 264 0.88 2.75 -18.47
CA ARG A 264 -0.41 2.07 -18.29
C ARG A 264 -0.91 2.11 -16.85
N LEU A 265 -0.02 1.91 -15.87
CA LEU A 265 -0.39 2.03 -14.46
C LEU A 265 -0.85 3.45 -14.10
N LYS A 266 -0.15 4.48 -14.62
CA LYS A 266 -0.54 5.88 -14.43
C LYS A 266 -1.93 6.15 -14.99
N GLU A 267 -2.20 5.70 -16.22
CA GLU A 267 -3.50 5.84 -16.88
C GLU A 267 -4.63 5.18 -16.07
N MET A 268 -4.42 3.95 -15.59
CA MET A 268 -5.42 3.22 -14.80
C MET A 268 -5.74 3.93 -13.47
N LEU A 269 -4.74 4.49 -12.79
CA LEU A 269 -4.95 5.26 -11.56
C LEU A 269 -5.62 6.60 -11.85
N GLU A 270 -5.24 7.29 -12.92
CA GLU A 270 -5.86 8.56 -13.33
C GLU A 270 -7.35 8.38 -13.62
N ILE A 271 -7.73 7.31 -14.35
CA ILE A 271 -9.14 6.96 -14.57
C ILE A 271 -9.87 6.75 -13.23
N MET A 272 -9.29 5.95 -12.33
CA MET A 272 -9.88 5.70 -11.00
C MET A 272 -10.02 7.00 -10.19
N CYS A 273 -9.01 7.86 -10.19
CA CYS A 273 -9.04 9.15 -9.49
C CYS A 273 -10.14 10.06 -10.03
N ASN A 274 -10.31 10.12 -11.35
CA ASN A 274 -11.39 10.85 -12.00
C ASN A 274 -12.78 10.30 -11.63
N GLU A 275 -12.96 8.96 -11.63
CA GLU A 275 -14.20 8.30 -11.19
C GLU A 275 -14.52 8.53 -9.70
N GLN A 276 -13.49 8.77 -8.89
CA GLN A 276 -13.61 9.03 -7.46
C GLN A 276 -13.59 10.51 -7.08
N ASN A 277 -13.38 11.40 -8.06
CA ASN A 277 -13.26 12.84 -7.90
C ASN A 277 -12.20 13.23 -6.85
N VAL A 278 -10.98 12.70 -7.04
CA VAL A 278 -9.80 12.95 -6.20
C VAL A 278 -8.62 13.36 -7.06
N ASP A 279 -7.70 14.16 -6.51
CA ASP A 279 -6.53 14.62 -7.25
C ASP A 279 -5.52 13.47 -7.43
N PHE A 280 -4.85 13.41 -8.58
CA PHE A 280 -3.83 12.41 -8.88
C PHE A 280 -2.46 13.05 -9.09
N TYR A 281 -1.46 12.55 -8.39
CA TYR A 281 -0.10 13.06 -8.42
C TYR A 281 0.93 11.98 -8.75
N VAL A 282 1.87 12.31 -9.64
CA VAL A 282 3.05 11.51 -9.93
C VAL A 282 4.25 12.45 -9.98
N PRO A 283 5.29 12.25 -9.17
CA PRO A 283 6.51 13.05 -9.25
C PRO A 283 7.19 12.91 -10.62
N GLU A 284 8.09 13.83 -10.96
CA GLU A 284 8.91 13.67 -12.14
C GLU A 284 9.70 12.35 -12.09
N LYS A 285 9.99 11.77 -13.26
CA LYS A 285 10.66 10.47 -13.40
C LYS A 285 11.95 10.34 -12.58
N GLN A 286 12.72 11.42 -12.45
CA GLN A 286 13.96 11.46 -11.66
C GLN A 286 13.76 11.29 -10.15
N PHE A 287 12.55 11.55 -9.64
CA PHE A 287 12.18 11.44 -8.23
C PHE A 287 11.31 10.21 -7.92
N CYS A 288 10.75 9.55 -8.93
CA CYS A 288 10.01 8.29 -8.74
C CYS A 288 10.91 7.13 -8.30
N GLY A 289 12.12 7.04 -8.86
CA GLY A 289 13.10 6.01 -8.51
C GLY A 289 13.95 6.39 -7.31
N ASP A 290 14.73 5.43 -6.80
CA ASP A 290 15.61 5.66 -5.66
C ASP A 290 16.72 6.66 -6.02
N ASN A 291 16.85 7.70 -5.20
CA ASN A 291 17.76 8.81 -5.46
C ASN A 291 18.28 9.41 -4.15
N GLY A 292 19.38 10.16 -4.20
CA GLY A 292 19.94 10.75 -2.97
C GLY A 292 19.16 11.95 -2.46
N ALA A 293 18.43 12.66 -3.33
CA ALA A 293 17.66 13.85 -2.94
C ALA A 293 16.50 13.52 -1.99
N MET A 294 15.82 12.38 -2.17
CA MET A 294 14.75 11.93 -1.25
C MET A 294 15.26 11.62 0.16
N ILE A 295 16.50 11.12 0.26
CA ILE A 295 17.18 10.84 1.53
C ILE A 295 17.57 12.14 2.21
N ALA A 296 18.13 13.07 1.45
CA ALA A 296 18.49 14.40 1.94
C ALA A 296 17.25 15.14 2.47
N TRP A 297 16.15 15.12 1.70
CA TRP A 297 14.93 15.82 2.05
C TRP A 297 14.28 15.31 3.33
N LEU A 298 14.13 13.99 3.47
CA LEU A 298 13.63 13.41 4.73
C LEU A 298 14.56 13.73 5.91
N GLY A 299 15.86 13.79 5.66
CA GLY A 299 16.85 14.22 6.64
C GLY A 299 16.61 15.63 7.14
N ILE A 300 16.40 16.59 6.23
CA ILE A 300 16.03 17.96 6.55
C ILE A 300 14.76 17.98 7.41
N LEU A 301 13.69 17.32 6.94
CA LEU A 301 12.41 17.28 7.65
C LEU A 301 12.57 16.75 9.07
N GLN A 302 13.32 15.66 9.28
CA GLN A 302 13.56 15.12 10.60
C GLN A 302 14.43 16.05 11.46
N TYR A 303 15.47 16.66 10.89
CA TYR A 303 16.39 17.56 11.60
C TYR A 303 15.69 18.83 12.09
N ILE A 304 14.94 19.51 11.22
CA ILE A 304 14.23 20.75 11.58
C ILE A 304 13.11 20.47 12.59
N ASN A 305 12.60 19.23 12.65
CA ASN A 305 11.61 18.78 13.63
C ASN A 305 12.22 18.08 14.85
N GLY A 306 13.48 18.36 15.15
CA GLY A 306 14.12 18.06 16.44
C GLY A 306 14.80 16.70 16.53
N LYS A 307 14.77 15.85 15.49
CA LYS A 307 15.53 14.60 15.51
C LYS A 307 17.03 14.90 15.53
N ARG A 308 17.75 14.25 16.44
CA ARG A 308 19.21 14.25 16.53
C ARG A 308 19.69 12.81 16.69
N MET A 309 20.85 12.50 16.16
CA MET A 309 21.45 11.18 16.27
C MET A 309 22.95 11.32 16.55
N ASP A 310 23.43 10.54 17.53
CA ASP A 310 24.86 10.35 17.67
C ASP A 310 25.36 9.34 16.63
N ILE A 311 26.65 9.41 16.31
CA ILE A 311 27.28 8.51 15.34
C ILE A 311 27.03 7.03 15.70
N LEU A 312 27.00 6.69 16.99
CA LEU A 312 26.77 5.32 17.46
C LEU A 312 25.33 4.82 17.23
N ASP A 313 24.36 5.72 17.11
CA ASP A 313 22.94 5.41 16.87
C ASP A 313 22.61 5.24 15.38
N THR A 314 23.56 5.56 14.50
CA THR A 314 23.43 5.44 13.03
C THR A 314 23.62 4.01 12.51
N LYS A 315 23.25 3.00 13.30
CA LYS A 315 23.30 1.59 12.89
C LYS A 315 22.25 1.29 11.82
N THR A 316 22.58 0.41 10.89
CA THR A 316 21.66 -0.01 9.82
C THR A 316 20.49 -0.77 10.40
N ILE A 317 19.30 -0.57 9.84
CA ILE A 317 18.09 -1.28 10.20
C ILE A 317 17.55 -1.97 8.94
N PRO A 318 18.00 -3.20 8.60
CA PRO A 318 17.59 -3.86 7.35
C PRO A 318 16.07 -4.00 7.19
N HIS A 319 15.35 -4.14 8.30
CA HIS A 319 13.90 -4.34 8.38
C HIS A 319 13.15 -3.07 8.84
N PHE A 320 13.62 -1.90 8.42
CA PHE A 320 13.04 -0.61 8.82
C PHE A 320 11.72 -0.35 8.08
N ARG A 321 10.59 -0.87 8.57
CA ARG A 321 9.29 -0.64 7.94
C ARG A 321 8.85 0.82 8.02
N THR A 322 8.06 1.24 7.04
CA THR A 322 7.49 2.60 6.92
C THR A 322 6.73 3.02 8.18
N ASP A 323 5.97 2.10 8.77
CA ASP A 323 5.13 2.29 9.97
C ASP A 323 5.92 2.32 11.29
N MET A 324 7.26 2.20 11.25
CA MET A 324 8.13 2.37 12.42
C MET A 324 8.61 3.81 12.61
N VAL A 325 8.40 4.68 11.62
CA VAL A 325 8.93 6.05 11.60
C VAL A 325 7.90 7.02 12.17
N ASP A 326 8.31 7.77 13.19
CA ASP A 326 7.53 8.91 13.67
C ASP A 326 7.66 10.09 12.70
N VAL A 327 6.52 10.67 12.35
CA VAL A 327 6.35 11.75 11.38
C VAL A 327 5.61 12.89 12.09
N ASN A 328 6.35 13.89 12.53
CA ASN A 328 5.86 14.99 13.39
C ASN A 328 5.79 16.36 12.66
N TRP A 329 5.89 16.36 11.33
CA TRP A 329 5.95 17.58 10.51
C TRP A 329 4.75 17.81 9.58
N VAL A 330 3.87 16.83 9.40
CA VAL A 330 2.73 16.93 8.46
C VAL A 330 1.62 17.85 9.00
N VAL A 331 1.42 17.93 10.32
CA VAL A 331 0.36 18.71 10.96
C VAL A 331 0.99 19.86 11.76
N LYS A 332 1.20 21.02 11.12
CA LYS A 332 1.67 22.24 11.83
C LYS A 332 0.99 23.54 11.44
N SER A 333 0.48 23.73 10.23
CA SER A 333 -0.25 24.95 9.90
C SER A 333 -1.76 24.73 10.05
N THR A 334 -2.40 25.59 10.84
CA THR A 334 -3.86 25.77 10.87
C THR A 334 -4.43 26.05 9.47
N GLU A 335 -3.62 26.63 8.58
CA GLU A 335 -3.94 26.80 7.15
C GLU A 335 -4.01 25.46 6.41
N ASN A 336 -3.02 24.57 6.58
CA ASN A 336 -3.08 23.22 6.00
C ASN A 336 -4.19 22.38 6.64
N GLU A 337 -4.47 22.53 7.94
CA GLU A 337 -5.60 21.82 8.56
C GLU A 337 -6.93 22.22 7.93
N LEU A 338 -7.18 23.52 7.71
CA LEU A 338 -8.38 24.01 7.03
C LEU A 338 -8.46 23.52 5.58
N ASP A 339 -7.35 23.58 4.83
CA ASP A 339 -7.32 23.12 3.44
C ASP A 339 -7.49 21.60 3.32
N ILE A 340 -6.86 20.82 4.21
CA ILE A 340 -7.03 19.36 4.30
C ILE A 340 -8.46 19.00 4.75
N LEU A 341 -9.04 19.74 5.70
CA LEU A 341 -10.41 19.51 6.17
C LEU A 341 -11.45 19.83 5.09
N ASN A 342 -11.18 20.83 4.24
CA ASN A 342 -12.04 21.23 3.12
C ASN A 342 -11.93 20.29 1.92
N LYS A 343 -10.75 19.71 1.66
CA LYS A 343 -10.56 18.62 0.69
C LYS A 343 -10.91 17.27 1.32
N LYS A 344 -12.19 16.96 1.51
CA LYS A 344 -12.63 15.57 1.74
C LYS A 344 -13.32 15.02 0.49
N ARG A 345 -13.12 13.73 0.21
CA ARG A 345 -13.86 13.02 -0.84
C ARG A 345 -15.36 13.21 -0.63
N GLN A 346 -16.03 13.87 -1.58
CA GLN A 346 -17.47 14.11 -1.50
C GLN A 346 -18.25 12.89 -2.01
N ILE A 347 -19.09 12.31 -1.15
CA ILE A 347 -20.01 11.23 -1.54
C ILE A 347 -21.29 11.87 -2.12
N PRO A 348 -21.80 11.42 -3.28
CA PRO A 348 -23.05 11.93 -3.84
C PRO A 348 -24.22 11.80 -2.85
N ARG A 349 -25.02 12.88 -2.70
CA ARG A 349 -26.10 12.97 -1.70
C ARG A 349 -27.21 11.90 -1.80
N HIS A 350 -27.36 11.23 -2.95
CA HIS A 350 -28.42 10.25 -3.18
C HIS A 350 -28.02 8.81 -2.79
N LEU A 351 -26.76 8.57 -2.43
CA LEU A 351 -26.27 7.26 -1.99
C LEU A 351 -26.28 7.18 -0.46
N ILE A 352 -26.71 6.04 0.10
CA ILE A 352 -26.55 5.77 1.54
C ILE A 352 -25.06 5.52 1.87
N GLY A 353 -24.32 4.98 0.91
CA GLY A 353 -22.87 4.83 0.95
C GLY A 353 -22.34 4.54 -0.45
N LYS A 354 -21.13 5.02 -0.74
CA LYS A 354 -20.38 4.67 -1.96
C LYS A 354 -19.23 3.75 -1.56
N GLY A 355 -19.40 2.45 -1.79
CA GLY A 355 -18.30 1.50 -1.65
C GLY A 355 -17.25 1.72 -2.75
N ALA A 356 -16.09 1.07 -2.62
CA ALA A 356 -15.07 1.10 -3.67
C ALA A 356 -15.63 0.58 -5.02
N GLU A 357 -16.51 -0.43 -4.99
CA GLU A 357 -16.97 -1.13 -6.21
C GLU A 357 -18.48 -1.15 -6.42
N ALA A 358 -19.25 -0.56 -5.50
CA ALA A 358 -20.70 -0.66 -5.55
C ALA A 358 -21.39 0.57 -4.98
N ASP A 359 -22.50 0.92 -5.61
CA ASP A 359 -23.44 1.91 -5.13
C ASP A 359 -24.53 1.22 -4.30
N ILE A 360 -24.91 1.87 -3.20
CA ILE A 360 -25.87 1.35 -2.23
C ILE A 360 -27.10 2.25 -2.24
N LEU A 361 -28.22 1.67 -2.67
CA LEU A 361 -29.51 2.36 -2.80
C LEU A 361 -30.51 1.81 -1.78
N LYS A 362 -31.16 2.69 -1.01
CA LYS A 362 -32.35 2.30 -0.24
C LYS A 362 -33.53 2.15 -1.17
N GLY A 363 -34.36 1.16 -0.90
CA GLY A 363 -35.64 1.01 -1.56
C GLY A 363 -36.60 0.16 -0.74
N ARG A 364 -37.58 -0.39 -1.45
CA ARG A 364 -38.46 -1.43 -0.94
C ARG A 364 -38.43 -2.60 -1.90
N TYR A 365 -38.46 -3.81 -1.36
CA TYR A 365 -38.73 -5.02 -2.10
C TYR A 365 -40.08 -5.53 -1.64
N LEU A 366 -41.10 -5.39 -2.50
CA LEU A 366 -42.50 -5.55 -2.12
C LEU A 366 -42.82 -4.64 -0.90
N GLU A 367 -43.23 -5.22 0.22
CA GLU A 367 -43.59 -4.50 1.45
C GLU A 367 -42.40 -4.30 2.42
N TRP A 368 -41.24 -4.89 2.13
CA TRP A 368 -40.07 -4.85 3.03
C TRP A 368 -39.11 -3.73 2.66
N GLU A 369 -38.54 -3.05 3.66
CA GLU A 369 -37.41 -2.15 3.44
C GLU A 369 -36.19 -2.93 2.95
N SER A 370 -35.55 -2.44 1.89
CA SER A 370 -34.44 -3.13 1.24
C SER A 370 -33.28 -2.21 0.90
N ILE A 371 -32.11 -2.82 0.75
CA ILE A 371 -30.95 -2.23 0.10
C ILE A 371 -30.72 -2.95 -1.21
N THR A 372 -30.48 -2.20 -2.27
CA THR A 372 -29.94 -2.72 -3.53
C THR A 372 -28.49 -2.30 -3.65
N LYS A 373 -27.59 -3.28 -3.68
CA LYS A 373 -26.16 -3.09 -3.95
C LYS A 373 -25.91 -3.36 -5.43
N GLU A 374 -25.54 -2.33 -6.17
CA GLU A 374 -25.25 -2.41 -7.60
C GLU A 374 -23.75 -2.25 -7.86
N ARG A 375 -23.12 -3.26 -8.48
CA ARG A 375 -21.68 -3.20 -8.80
C ARG A 375 -21.43 -2.39 -10.07
N ILE A 376 -20.80 -1.24 -9.90
CA ILE A 376 -20.50 -0.30 -10.99
C ILE A 376 -19.33 -0.80 -11.85
N LYS A 377 -19.40 -0.53 -13.15
CA LYS A 377 -18.33 -0.83 -14.11
C LYS A 377 -17.11 0.05 -13.78
N LYS A 378 -15.91 -0.53 -13.86
CA LYS A 378 -14.64 0.21 -13.68
C LYS A 378 -13.97 0.49 -15.01
N GLY A 379 -13.73 1.77 -15.31
CA GLY A 379 -13.11 2.20 -16.56
C GLY A 379 -11.63 1.81 -16.67
N TYR A 380 -10.95 1.65 -15.54
CA TYR A 380 -9.55 1.23 -15.50
C TYR A 380 -9.35 -0.25 -15.82
N ARG A 381 -10.39 -1.08 -15.84
CA ARG A 381 -10.29 -2.52 -16.14
C ARG A 381 -10.68 -2.81 -17.58
N THR A 382 -10.11 -3.86 -18.17
CA THR A 382 -10.62 -4.38 -19.44
C THR A 382 -12.07 -4.86 -19.26
N ALA A 383 -12.87 -4.79 -20.32
CA ALA A 383 -14.29 -5.17 -20.26
C ALA A 383 -14.49 -6.62 -19.80
N GLU A 384 -13.64 -7.54 -20.28
CA GLU A 384 -13.68 -8.95 -19.91
C GLU A 384 -13.31 -9.17 -18.43
N LEU A 385 -12.27 -8.49 -17.95
CA LEU A 385 -11.81 -8.60 -16.57
C LEU A 385 -12.85 -8.03 -15.60
N ASP A 386 -13.38 -6.84 -15.89
CA ASP A 386 -14.41 -6.20 -15.07
C ASP A 386 -15.68 -7.04 -14.97
N GLU A 387 -16.19 -7.52 -16.11
CA GLU A 387 -17.39 -8.36 -16.17
C GLU A 387 -17.21 -9.65 -15.35
N MET A 388 -16.05 -10.29 -15.48
CA MET A 388 -15.72 -11.49 -14.71
C MET A 388 -15.69 -11.19 -13.20
N ILE A 389 -15.08 -10.08 -12.79
CA ILE A 389 -14.94 -9.71 -11.38
C ILE A 389 -16.31 -9.39 -10.78
N ARG A 390 -17.08 -8.50 -11.39
CA ARG A 390 -18.39 -8.07 -10.88
C ARG A 390 -19.33 -9.26 -10.74
N THR A 391 -19.43 -10.09 -11.79
CA THR A 391 -20.26 -11.31 -11.77
C THR A 391 -19.85 -12.26 -10.65
N ARG A 392 -18.55 -12.57 -10.53
CA ARG A 392 -18.07 -13.50 -9.49
C ARG A 392 -18.30 -12.98 -8.08
N ARG A 393 -18.09 -11.68 -7.84
CA ARG A 393 -18.28 -11.07 -6.52
C ARG A 393 -19.75 -10.99 -6.14
N THR A 394 -20.65 -10.67 -7.08
CA THR A 394 -22.11 -10.68 -6.85
C THR A 394 -22.57 -12.07 -6.42
N VAL A 395 -22.20 -13.12 -7.15
CA VAL A 395 -22.58 -14.50 -6.81
C VAL A 395 -21.99 -14.95 -5.47
N LYS A 396 -20.70 -14.64 -5.23
CA LYS A 396 -20.04 -14.99 -3.96
C LYS A 396 -20.70 -14.32 -2.77
N GLU A 397 -20.94 -13.01 -2.85
CA GLU A 397 -21.50 -12.24 -1.76
C GLU A 397 -22.87 -12.77 -1.36
N ALA A 398 -23.78 -12.96 -2.32
CA ALA A 398 -25.11 -13.49 -2.04
C ALA A 398 -25.06 -14.91 -1.44
N ARG A 399 -24.15 -15.76 -1.96
CA ARG A 399 -23.93 -17.11 -1.45
C ARG A 399 -23.45 -17.09 0.01
N PHE A 400 -22.41 -16.33 0.31
CA PHE A 400 -21.84 -16.31 1.67
C PHE A 400 -22.78 -15.64 2.66
N LEU A 401 -23.45 -14.55 2.29
CA LEU A 401 -24.48 -13.92 3.14
C LEU A 401 -25.59 -14.91 3.52
N SER A 402 -25.96 -15.82 2.64
CA SER A 402 -26.95 -16.86 2.94
C SER A 402 -26.39 -17.93 3.88
N ILE A 403 -25.19 -18.43 3.58
CA ILE A 403 -24.59 -19.59 4.26
C ILE A 403 -24.12 -19.26 5.68
N ILE A 404 -23.61 -18.06 5.95
CA ILE A 404 -23.09 -17.72 7.28
C ILE A 404 -24.16 -17.83 8.38
N LYS A 405 -25.45 -17.72 8.01
CA LYS A 405 -26.59 -17.88 8.93
C LYS A 405 -26.64 -19.28 9.57
N ASP A 406 -26.23 -20.32 8.84
CA ASP A 406 -26.16 -21.70 9.34
C ASP A 406 -25.17 -21.85 10.50
N PHE A 407 -24.24 -20.90 10.64
CA PHE A 407 -23.23 -20.84 11.69
C PHE A 407 -23.56 -19.82 12.78
N SER A 408 -24.84 -19.42 12.91
CA SER A 408 -25.29 -18.42 13.90
C SER A 408 -24.56 -17.07 13.78
N VAL A 409 -24.19 -16.69 12.56
CA VAL A 409 -23.68 -15.37 12.21
C VAL A 409 -24.80 -14.60 11.52
N ASN A 410 -25.23 -13.50 12.14
CA ASN A 410 -26.32 -12.69 11.62
C ASN A 410 -25.88 -11.97 10.35
N SER A 411 -26.75 -11.97 9.34
CA SER A 411 -26.56 -11.27 8.08
C SER A 411 -27.91 -10.93 7.43
N PRO A 412 -27.97 -9.92 6.55
CA PRO A 412 -29.19 -9.57 5.82
C PRO A 412 -29.78 -10.76 5.06
N HIS A 413 -31.12 -10.89 5.07
CA HIS A 413 -31.80 -11.79 4.14
C HIS A 413 -31.65 -11.30 2.70
N ILE A 414 -31.27 -12.20 1.78
CA ILE A 414 -31.24 -11.90 0.35
C ILE A 414 -32.66 -12.02 -0.20
N PHE A 415 -33.16 -10.96 -0.82
CA PHE A 415 -34.48 -10.95 -1.46
C PHE A 415 -34.39 -11.28 -2.94
N ASP A 416 -33.38 -10.75 -3.64
CA ASP A 416 -33.20 -10.97 -5.08
C ASP A 416 -31.73 -10.86 -5.50
N ILE A 417 -31.37 -11.58 -6.56
CA ILE A 417 -30.02 -11.58 -7.14
C ILE A 417 -30.14 -11.44 -8.65
N ASP A 418 -29.93 -10.22 -9.13
CA ASP A 418 -29.85 -9.93 -10.56
C ASP A 418 -28.39 -10.04 -11.02
N ILE A 419 -28.03 -11.21 -11.54
CA ILE A 419 -26.67 -11.49 -12.03
C ILE A 419 -26.37 -10.68 -13.30
N GLU A 420 -27.36 -10.45 -14.17
CA GLU A 420 -27.18 -9.75 -15.44
C GLU A 420 -26.80 -8.28 -15.21
N ASN A 421 -27.46 -7.62 -14.26
CA ASN A 421 -27.16 -6.24 -13.87
C ASN A 421 -26.21 -6.15 -12.66
N LYS A 422 -25.71 -7.29 -12.15
CA LYS A 422 -24.78 -7.39 -11.02
C LYS A 422 -25.30 -6.68 -9.77
N LYS A 423 -26.59 -6.85 -9.49
CA LYS A 423 -27.29 -6.29 -8.33
C LYS A 423 -27.65 -7.38 -7.33
N ILE A 424 -27.57 -7.03 -6.05
CA ILE A 424 -28.11 -7.85 -4.96
C ILE A 424 -29.09 -6.98 -4.20
N THR A 425 -30.32 -7.43 -4.09
CA THR A 425 -31.32 -6.80 -3.22
C THR A 425 -31.46 -7.62 -1.95
N MET A 426 -31.28 -6.97 -0.81
CA MET A 426 -31.26 -7.60 0.51
C MET A 426 -32.00 -6.74 1.52
N GLU A 427 -32.30 -7.34 2.66
CA GLU A 427 -32.91 -6.69 3.82
C GLU A 427 -32.13 -5.44 4.25
N TYR A 428 -32.86 -4.36 4.53
CA TYR A 428 -32.29 -3.19 5.19
C TYR A 428 -32.17 -3.44 6.70
N ILE A 429 -30.93 -3.56 7.20
CA ILE A 429 -30.69 -3.69 8.63
C ILE A 429 -30.71 -2.31 9.29
N HIS A 430 -31.66 -2.10 10.20
CA HIS A 430 -31.72 -0.88 11.01
C HIS A 430 -30.63 -0.94 12.09
N GLY A 431 -29.62 -0.08 11.98
CA GLY A 431 -28.52 0.01 12.94
C GLY A 431 -27.50 1.05 12.53
N LYS A 432 -26.40 1.14 13.30
CA LYS A 432 -25.24 1.96 12.96
C LYS A 432 -24.08 1.08 12.51
N LEU A 433 -23.18 1.60 11.69
CA LEU A 433 -21.93 0.90 11.41
C LEU A 433 -21.09 0.85 12.69
N LEU A 434 -20.39 -0.26 12.92
CA LEU A 434 -19.47 -0.38 14.06
C LEU A 434 -18.41 0.72 14.03
N LYS A 435 -17.96 1.14 12.83
CA LYS A 435 -17.09 2.29 12.64
C LYS A 435 -17.63 3.55 13.35
N ASP A 436 -18.87 3.91 13.08
CA ASP A 436 -19.49 5.13 13.62
C ASP A 436 -19.68 5.02 15.14
N LEU A 437 -20.07 3.85 15.65
CA LEU A 437 -20.19 3.60 17.09
C LEU A 437 -18.85 3.76 17.82
N ILE A 438 -17.75 3.28 17.25
CA ILE A 438 -16.41 3.43 17.83
C ILE A 438 -15.96 4.90 17.84
N GLU A 439 -16.28 5.64 16.77
CA GLU A 439 -16.04 7.09 16.71
C GLU A 439 -16.82 7.84 17.81
N GLU A 440 -18.08 7.44 18.05
CA GLU A 440 -18.91 7.91 19.16
C GLU A 440 -18.41 7.45 20.55
N GLY A 441 -17.39 6.57 20.60
CA GLY A 441 -16.80 6.06 21.84
C GLY A 441 -17.47 4.82 22.42
N ASN A 442 -18.44 4.24 21.72
CA ASN A 442 -19.06 2.99 22.13
C ASN A 442 -18.24 1.78 21.63
N LEU A 443 -17.63 1.07 22.59
CA LEU A 443 -16.82 -0.13 22.36
C LEU A 443 -17.48 -1.42 22.87
N GLU A 444 -18.78 -1.41 23.16
CA GLU A 444 -19.49 -2.53 23.78
C GLU A 444 -19.53 -3.76 22.86
N PHE A 445 -19.77 -3.53 21.57
CA PHE A 445 -19.93 -4.60 20.58
C PHE A 445 -18.61 -5.20 20.09
N CYS A 446 -17.45 -4.60 20.36
CA CYS A 446 -16.16 -5.12 19.88
C CYS A 446 -15.93 -6.60 20.26
N LYS A 447 -16.42 -7.02 21.43
CA LYS A 447 -16.35 -8.42 21.85
C LYS A 447 -17.26 -9.33 21.03
N SER A 448 -18.52 -8.95 20.77
CA SER A 448 -19.44 -9.75 19.96
C SER A 448 -18.98 -9.87 18.51
N ILE A 449 -18.27 -8.86 17.99
CA ILE A 449 -17.62 -8.91 16.67
C ILE A 449 -16.57 -10.01 16.60
N GLY A 450 -15.70 -10.10 17.62
CA GLY A 450 -14.75 -11.20 17.76
C GLY A 450 -15.42 -12.57 17.78
N GLU A 451 -16.58 -12.67 18.44
CA GLU A 451 -17.36 -13.91 18.48
C GLU A 451 -17.96 -14.28 17.11
N LEU A 452 -18.52 -13.32 16.38
CA LEU A 452 -19.05 -13.55 15.03
C LEU A 452 -17.97 -14.03 14.06
N ILE A 453 -16.78 -13.43 14.10
CA ILE A 453 -15.64 -13.85 13.29
C ILE A 453 -15.21 -15.27 13.68
N GLY A 454 -15.20 -15.59 14.97
CA GLY A 454 -14.90 -16.94 15.46
C GLY A 454 -15.87 -17.99 14.93
N LYS A 455 -17.19 -17.72 14.97
CA LYS A 455 -18.22 -18.60 14.37
C LYS A 455 -18.04 -18.77 12.86
N MET A 456 -17.78 -17.67 12.16
CA MET A 456 -17.53 -17.69 10.72
C MET A 456 -16.32 -18.58 10.37
N HIS A 457 -15.22 -18.45 11.11
CA HIS A 457 -14.02 -19.24 10.93
C HIS A 457 -14.17 -20.72 11.34
N GLU A 458 -15.01 -21.01 12.34
CA GLU A 458 -15.42 -22.37 12.70
C GLU A 458 -16.23 -23.02 11.56
N GLY A 459 -17.10 -22.23 10.91
CA GLY A 459 -17.79 -22.59 9.67
C GLY A 459 -16.90 -22.68 8.43
N LYS A 460 -15.57 -22.54 8.57
CA LYS A 460 -14.58 -22.59 7.47
C LYS A 460 -14.82 -21.52 6.41
N ILE A 461 -15.40 -20.38 6.81
CA ILE A 461 -15.67 -19.23 5.96
C ILE A 461 -14.66 -18.15 6.31
N ILE A 462 -14.08 -17.54 5.27
CA ILE A 462 -13.14 -16.43 5.37
C ILE A 462 -13.74 -15.26 4.61
N HIS A 463 -13.78 -14.07 5.23
CA HIS A 463 -14.34 -12.88 4.62
C HIS A 463 -13.37 -12.22 3.62
N ASN A 464 -12.07 -12.24 3.94
CA ASN A 464 -10.96 -11.57 3.23
C ASN A 464 -11.11 -10.06 3.08
N ASP A 465 -11.96 -9.41 3.86
CA ASP A 465 -12.22 -7.98 3.71
C ASP A 465 -12.80 -7.37 4.99
N LEU A 466 -12.34 -7.85 6.14
CA LEU A 466 -12.89 -7.40 7.41
C LEU A 466 -12.45 -5.96 7.72
N THR A 467 -13.44 -5.10 7.91
CA THR A 467 -13.31 -3.72 8.39
C THR A 467 -14.41 -3.42 9.41
N THR A 468 -14.26 -2.34 10.17
CA THR A 468 -15.33 -1.88 11.07
C THR A 468 -16.60 -1.43 10.33
N SER A 469 -16.54 -1.21 9.01
CA SER A 469 -17.70 -0.90 8.19
C SER A 469 -18.46 -2.14 7.71
N ASN A 470 -17.92 -3.35 7.89
CA ASN A 470 -18.61 -4.60 7.51
C ASN A 470 -19.60 -5.09 8.57
N PHE A 471 -19.80 -4.31 9.62
CA PHE A 471 -20.65 -4.66 10.74
C PHE A 471 -21.70 -3.58 10.97
N ILE A 472 -22.98 -3.97 10.91
CA ILE A 472 -24.11 -3.13 11.30
C ILE A 472 -24.59 -3.60 12.67
N VAL A 473 -24.75 -2.66 13.58
CA VAL A 473 -25.00 -2.94 15.00
C VAL A 473 -26.28 -2.25 15.45
N ASN A 474 -27.14 -3.03 16.11
CA ASN A 474 -28.35 -2.55 16.80
C ASN A 474 -28.46 -3.22 18.18
N THR A 475 -29.44 -4.09 18.40
CA THR A 475 -29.46 -5.08 19.48
C THR A 475 -28.39 -6.16 19.26
N ASP A 476 -28.20 -6.54 18.00
CA ASP A 476 -27.30 -7.57 17.55
C ASP A 476 -26.31 -6.99 16.53
N ALA A 477 -25.21 -7.71 16.30
CA ALA A 477 -24.25 -7.36 15.26
C ALA A 477 -24.50 -8.24 14.02
N TYR A 478 -24.56 -7.60 12.86
CA TYR A 478 -24.76 -8.22 11.54
C TYR A 478 -23.52 -8.05 10.68
N MET A 479 -23.14 -9.09 9.93
CA MET A 479 -22.04 -9.05 8.97
C MET A 479 -22.53 -8.82 7.55
N ILE A 480 -21.81 -7.97 6.80
CA ILE A 480 -22.12 -7.60 5.40
C ILE A 480 -20.86 -7.58 4.52
N ASP A 481 -21.06 -7.57 3.18
CA ASP A 481 -20.02 -7.44 2.15
C ASP A 481 -19.04 -8.62 2.00
N PHE A 482 -19.58 -9.81 1.72
CA PHE A 482 -18.79 -11.02 1.44
C PHE A 482 -18.28 -11.10 -0.02
N GLY A 483 -18.05 -9.96 -0.69
CA GLY A 483 -17.60 -9.93 -2.09
C GLY A 483 -16.29 -10.70 -2.33
N LEU A 484 -15.39 -10.69 -1.34
CA LEU A 484 -14.11 -11.40 -1.35
C LEU A 484 -14.15 -12.74 -0.58
N GLY A 485 -15.34 -13.16 -0.14
CA GLY A 485 -15.52 -14.38 0.65
C GLY A 485 -15.00 -15.64 -0.04
N LYS A 486 -14.52 -16.58 0.76
CA LYS A 486 -14.17 -17.94 0.33
C LYS A 486 -14.38 -18.96 1.44
N TYR A 487 -14.49 -20.23 1.04
CA TYR A 487 -14.29 -21.33 1.97
C TYR A 487 -12.80 -21.61 2.13
N SER A 488 -12.34 -21.74 3.37
CA SER A 488 -11.02 -22.24 3.72
C SER A 488 -10.98 -22.69 5.17
N ASP A 489 -10.32 -23.81 5.42
CA ASP A 489 -10.04 -24.28 6.78
C ASP A 489 -8.58 -24.02 7.22
N LEU A 490 -7.81 -23.33 6.37
CA LEU A 490 -6.41 -23.05 6.65
C LEU A 490 -6.27 -22.01 7.77
N ILE A 491 -5.44 -22.32 8.78
CA ILE A 491 -5.10 -21.40 9.87
C ILE A 491 -4.50 -20.10 9.32
N GLU A 492 -3.69 -20.21 8.26
CA GLU A 492 -3.11 -19.06 7.57
C GLU A 492 -4.19 -18.11 7.02
N ASP A 493 -5.23 -18.63 6.37
CA ASP A 493 -6.29 -17.77 5.83
C ASP A 493 -7.09 -17.07 6.93
N LYS A 494 -7.37 -17.77 8.04
CA LYS A 494 -8.02 -17.20 9.24
C LYS A 494 -7.16 -16.10 9.87
N ALA A 495 -5.83 -16.28 9.90
CA ALA A 495 -4.89 -15.30 10.41
C ALA A 495 -4.81 -14.06 9.52
N ILE A 496 -4.73 -14.25 8.20
CA ILE A 496 -4.75 -13.13 7.24
C ILE A 496 -6.04 -12.32 7.37
N ASP A 497 -7.20 -12.97 7.54
CA ASP A 497 -8.48 -12.27 7.70
C ASP A 497 -8.49 -11.33 8.94
N LEU A 498 -7.98 -11.82 10.07
CA LEU A 498 -7.81 -11.00 11.28
C LEU A 498 -6.75 -9.91 11.12
N ILE A 499 -5.68 -10.14 10.35
CA ILE A 499 -4.68 -9.11 10.04
C ILE A 499 -5.30 -7.98 9.22
N VAL A 500 -6.16 -8.30 8.24
CA VAL A 500 -6.91 -7.30 7.47
C VAL A 500 -7.76 -6.42 8.40
N LEU A 501 -8.48 -7.03 9.35
CA LEU A 501 -9.24 -6.28 10.36
C LEU A 501 -8.34 -5.43 11.25
N LYS A 502 -7.22 -5.98 11.71
CA LYS A 502 -6.25 -5.29 12.57
C LYS A 502 -5.70 -4.03 11.89
N LYS A 503 -5.26 -4.15 10.63
CA LYS A 503 -4.80 -3.04 9.78
C LYS A 503 -5.90 -1.99 9.62
N SER A 504 -7.12 -2.43 9.34
CA SER A 504 -8.29 -1.57 9.20
C SER A 504 -8.53 -0.70 10.45
N ILE A 505 -8.54 -1.31 11.65
CA ILE A 505 -8.73 -0.62 12.93
C ILE A 505 -7.55 0.31 13.22
N MET A 506 -6.31 -0.14 13.04
CA MET A 506 -5.11 0.69 13.24
C MET A 506 -5.08 1.92 12.33
N SER A 507 -5.81 1.91 11.22
CA SER A 507 -5.82 3.00 10.25
C SER A 507 -6.84 4.08 10.62
N ILE A 508 -8.05 3.69 11.04
CA ILE A 508 -9.15 4.62 11.38
C ILE A 508 -9.16 4.94 12.87
N HIS A 509 -9.12 3.93 13.73
CA HIS A 509 -9.31 4.04 15.19
C HIS A 509 -7.98 3.85 15.93
N TYR A 510 -6.92 4.48 15.44
CA TYR A 510 -5.56 4.27 15.93
C TYR A 510 -5.37 4.67 17.41
N ASP A 511 -6.14 5.64 17.88
CA ASP A 511 -6.16 6.20 19.23
C ASP A 511 -6.74 5.21 20.25
N LYS A 512 -7.76 4.44 19.84
CA LYS A 512 -8.44 3.41 20.66
C LYS A 512 -8.05 1.98 20.29
N PHE A 513 -7.03 1.81 19.44
CA PHE A 513 -6.68 0.52 18.84
C PHE A 513 -6.51 -0.60 19.88
N GLY A 514 -5.78 -0.34 20.98
CA GLY A 514 -5.52 -1.34 22.02
C GLY A 514 -6.81 -1.86 22.64
N GLU A 515 -7.69 -0.95 23.09
CA GLU A 515 -8.97 -1.31 23.72
C GLU A 515 -9.90 -2.07 22.76
N ILE A 516 -9.97 -1.65 21.50
CA ILE A 516 -10.79 -2.31 20.47
C ILE A 516 -10.26 -3.71 20.20
N TRP A 517 -8.96 -3.82 19.96
CA TRP A 517 -8.32 -5.08 19.56
C TRP A 517 -8.38 -6.10 20.69
N ASP A 518 -8.12 -5.70 21.93
CA ASP A 518 -8.18 -6.60 23.08
C ASP A 518 -9.58 -7.19 23.28
N LYS A 519 -10.64 -6.39 23.12
CA LYS A 519 -12.03 -6.88 23.17
C LYS A 519 -12.38 -7.84 22.04
N ILE A 520 -11.95 -7.53 20.80
CA ILE A 520 -12.16 -8.44 19.66
C ILE A 520 -11.46 -9.77 19.90
N ILE A 521 -10.20 -9.73 20.38
CA ILE A 521 -9.46 -10.95 20.70
C ILE A 521 -10.10 -11.72 21.83
N GLU A 522 -10.62 -11.05 22.87
CA GLU A 522 -11.38 -11.71 23.95
C GLU A 522 -12.57 -12.51 23.42
N GLY A 523 -13.36 -11.93 22.51
CA GLY A 523 -14.49 -12.61 21.87
C GLY A 523 -14.05 -13.76 20.96
N TYR A 524 -13.04 -13.53 20.14
CA TYR A 524 -12.50 -14.52 19.20
C TYR A 524 -11.84 -15.72 19.91
N SER A 525 -11.25 -15.50 21.09
CA SER A 525 -10.56 -16.54 21.86
C SER A 525 -11.48 -17.61 22.44
N LYS A 526 -12.80 -17.44 22.36
CA LYS A 526 -13.78 -18.46 22.78
C LYS A 526 -13.81 -19.69 21.87
N TYR A 527 -13.22 -19.62 20.68
CA TYR A 527 -13.29 -20.69 19.67
C TYR A 527 -11.99 -21.51 19.65
N GLY A 528 -12.10 -22.83 19.48
CA GLY A 528 -10.98 -23.77 19.69
C GLY A 528 -9.79 -23.61 18.74
N HIS A 529 -9.96 -22.94 17.61
CA HIS A 529 -8.88 -22.67 16.64
C HIS A 529 -8.15 -21.34 16.89
N SER A 530 -8.60 -20.54 17.86
CA SER A 530 -8.13 -19.18 18.06
C SER A 530 -6.64 -19.09 18.41
N GLU A 531 -6.16 -19.94 19.31
CA GLU A 531 -4.77 -19.93 19.78
C GLU A 531 -3.76 -20.09 18.63
N LEU A 532 -3.99 -21.09 17.75
CA LEU A 532 -3.16 -21.33 16.57
C LEU A 532 -3.19 -20.15 15.60
N VAL A 533 -4.38 -19.55 15.39
CA VAL A 533 -4.53 -18.38 14.52
C VAL A 533 -3.75 -17.19 15.08
N LEU A 534 -3.89 -16.89 16.38
CA LEU A 534 -3.20 -15.77 17.02
C LEU A 534 -1.68 -15.97 17.06
N GLN A 535 -1.21 -17.22 17.22
CA GLN A 535 0.20 -17.55 17.09
C GLN A 535 0.71 -17.30 15.66
N TYR A 536 -0.06 -17.70 14.64
CA TYR A 536 0.28 -17.48 13.25
C TYR A 536 0.27 -15.99 12.89
N ILE A 537 -0.66 -15.18 13.44
CA ILE A 537 -0.62 -13.71 13.27
C ILE A 537 0.71 -13.15 13.76
N LYS A 538 1.18 -13.56 14.94
CA LYS A 538 2.49 -13.12 15.47
C LYS A 538 3.65 -13.55 14.57
N GLU A 539 3.54 -14.69 13.91
CA GLU A 539 4.52 -15.16 12.93
C GLU A 539 4.47 -14.36 11.63
N VAL A 540 3.29 -14.13 11.06
CA VAL A 540 3.10 -13.31 9.86
C VAL A 540 3.52 -11.88 10.11
N GLU A 541 3.23 -11.29 11.27
CA GLU A 541 3.71 -9.94 11.61
C GLU A 541 5.22 -9.88 11.78
N LYS A 542 5.83 -10.99 12.20
CA LYS A 542 7.29 -11.15 12.10
C LYS A 542 7.74 -11.32 10.66
N ARG A 543 7.00 -11.96 9.75
CA ARG A 543 7.36 -12.11 8.32
C ARG A 543 7.05 -10.88 7.45
N GLY A 544 6.01 -10.09 7.72
CA GLY A 544 5.74 -8.82 7.05
C GLY A 544 6.82 -7.77 7.38
N ARG A 545 7.53 -7.95 8.49
CA ARG A 545 8.79 -7.24 8.77
C ARG A 545 10.00 -7.82 7.99
N TYR A 546 9.86 -8.97 7.33
CA TYR A 546 10.93 -9.81 6.77
C TYR A 546 10.48 -10.59 5.51
N LEU A 547 10.46 -9.95 4.34
CA LEU A 547 10.74 -10.57 3.05
C LEU A 547 11.53 -9.59 2.18
#